data_AF-A0A5J4P5M2-F1
#
_entry.id   AF-A0A5J4P5M2-F1
#
_cell.length_a   1.000
_cell.length_b   1.000
_cell.length_c   1.000
_cell.angle_alpha   90.00
_cell.angle_beta   90.00
_cell.angle_gamma   90.00
#
_symmetry.space_group_name_H-M   'P 1'
#
loop_
_entity.id
_entity.type
_entity.pdbx_description
1 polymer ?
#
loop_
_entity_poly.entity_id
_entity_poly.type
_entity_poly.pdbx_seq_one_letter_code
_entity_poly.pdbx_strand_id
1 'polypeptide(L)'
;QKTAKARLIVGYSENRAKKDHYNREKGIKRLEKEYTSGSITKDKVNKRGYNKFLEISDNIKATINYDKIREDERWDGLKGYITNTVLLTQTVYEEYSGLWQVERAFRITKGTLELRPMFHFTKKTH
;
A
#
# COMPACT_ATOMS: atom_id res chain seq x y z
N GLN A 1 22.42 20.12 -14.58
CA GLN A 1 21.48 19.07 -14.12
C GLN A 1 20.07 19.64 -14.19
N LYS A 2 19.20 19.13 -15.07
CA LYS A 2 17.79 19.58 -15.15
C LYS A 2 16.95 18.64 -14.28
N THR A 3 16.42 19.14 -13.17
CA THR A 3 15.41 18.44 -12.37
C THR A 3 14.23 18.14 -13.28
N ALA A 4 13.99 16.86 -13.61
CA ALA A 4 12.84 16.48 -14.42
C ALA A 4 11.57 16.96 -13.69
N LYS A 5 10.76 17.81 -14.33
CA LYS A 5 9.48 18.27 -13.77
C LYS A 5 8.60 17.05 -13.51
N ALA A 6 8.42 16.69 -12.24
CA ALA A 6 7.49 15.65 -11.83
C ALA A 6 6.08 16.27 -11.72
N ARG A 7 5.11 15.64 -12.36
CA ARG A 7 3.69 16.01 -12.30
C ARG A 7 2.98 15.04 -11.36
N LEU A 8 2.25 15.56 -10.38
CA LEU A 8 1.37 14.80 -9.50
C LEU A 8 -0.07 14.96 -9.96
N ILE A 9 -0.71 13.84 -10.28
CA ILE A 9 -2.14 13.76 -10.57
C ILE A 9 -2.81 13.12 -9.36
N VAL A 10 -3.80 13.80 -8.77
CA VAL A 10 -4.57 13.28 -7.63
C VAL A 10 -6.00 13.05 -8.06
N GLY A 11 -6.50 11.85 -7.83
CA GLY A 11 -7.92 11.50 -7.99
C GLY A 11 -8.54 11.16 -6.64
N TYR A 12 -9.84 11.40 -6.53
CA TYR A 12 -10.66 10.98 -5.39
C TYR A 12 -11.70 9.97 -5.86
N SER A 13 -12.01 8.99 -5.01
CA SER A 13 -13.09 8.03 -5.24
C SER A 13 -13.82 7.72 -3.94
N GLU A 14 -15.14 7.91 -3.94
CA GLU A 14 -15.99 7.63 -2.78
C GLU A 14 -15.98 6.14 -2.40
N ASN A 15 -16.01 5.25 -3.40
CA ASN A 15 -15.91 3.80 -3.18
C ASN A 15 -14.59 3.43 -2.49
N ARG A 16 -13.49 4.11 -2.86
CA ARG A 16 -12.20 3.93 -2.20
C ARG A 16 -12.24 4.49 -0.78
N ALA A 17 -12.80 5.69 -0.57
CA ALA A 17 -12.92 6.29 0.75
C ALA A 17 -13.65 5.36 1.74
N LYS A 18 -14.79 4.79 1.32
CA LYS A 18 -15.55 3.81 2.14
C LYS A 18 -14.73 2.57 2.48
N LYS A 19 -13.97 2.05 1.52
CA LYS A 19 -13.13 0.85 1.71
C LYS A 19 -11.94 1.14 2.62
N ASP A 20 -11.28 2.28 2.43
CA ASP A 20 -10.13 2.70 3.23
C ASP A 20 -10.54 2.94 4.69
N HIS A 21 -11.65 3.66 4.90
CA HIS A 21 -12.28 3.82 6.22
C HIS A 21 -12.58 2.47 6.88
N TYR A 22 -13.26 1.56 6.18
CA TYR A 22 -13.58 0.23 6.72
C TYR A 22 -12.32 -0.56 7.11
N ASN A 23 -11.28 -0.54 6.28
CA ASN A 23 -10.03 -1.22 6.57
C ASN A 23 -9.31 -0.61 7.79
N ARG A 24 -9.29 0.72 7.88
CA ARG A 24 -8.73 1.47 9.00
C ARG A 24 -9.45 1.12 10.30
N GLU A 25 -10.78 1.21 10.34
CA GLU A 25 -11.58 0.83 11.50
C GLU A 25 -11.36 -0.62 11.93
N LYS A 26 -11.35 -1.55 10.96
CA LYS A 26 -11.09 -2.97 11.23
C LYS A 26 -9.70 -3.19 11.83
N GLY A 27 -8.70 -2.45 11.36
CA GLY A 27 -7.35 -2.45 11.90
C GLY A 27 -7.28 -1.91 13.33
N ILE A 28 -7.94 -0.78 13.59
CA ILE A 28 -8.00 -0.15 14.91
C ILE A 28 -8.68 -1.06 15.92
N LYS A 29 -9.86 -1.63 15.59
CA LYS A 29 -10.55 -2.59 16.48
C LYS A 29 -9.69 -3.80 16.83
N ARG A 30 -8.83 -4.23 15.90
CA ARG A 30 -7.87 -5.31 16.17
C ARG A 30 -6.75 -4.85 17.10
N LEU A 31 -6.19 -3.66 16.87
CA LEU A 31 -5.20 -3.06 17.77
C LEU A 31 -5.74 -2.87 19.18
N GLU A 32 -6.96 -2.35 19.33
CA GLU A 32 -7.61 -2.14 20.62
C GLU A 32 -7.79 -3.46 21.38
N LYS A 33 -8.25 -4.52 20.71
CA LYS A 33 -8.34 -5.86 21.30
C LYS A 33 -6.98 -6.38 21.78
N GLU A 34 -5.93 -6.14 21.01
CA GLU A 34 -4.56 -6.52 21.37
C GLU A 34 -3.98 -5.62 22.47
N TYR A 35 -4.49 -4.39 22.63
CA TYR A 35 -4.11 -3.41 23.66
C TYR A 35 -4.87 -3.59 24.99
N THR A 36 -5.94 -4.41 25.06
CA THR A 36 -6.76 -4.62 26.27
C THR A 36 -5.96 -4.98 27.54
N SER A 37 -4.75 -5.54 27.40
CA SER A 37 -3.84 -5.84 28.52
C SER A 37 -3.02 -4.64 29.03
N GLY A 38 -3.22 -3.43 28.49
CA GLY A 38 -2.50 -2.21 28.87
C GLY A 38 -1.06 -2.11 28.35
N SER A 39 -0.62 -3.07 27.52
CA SER A 39 0.67 -3.04 26.84
C SER A 39 0.65 -3.94 25.60
N ILE A 40 1.27 -3.46 24.51
CA ILE A 40 1.62 -4.28 23.35
C ILE A 40 3.14 -4.47 23.38
N THR A 41 3.58 -5.72 23.50
CA THR A 41 5.00 -6.09 23.45
C THR A 41 5.52 -6.03 22.00
N LYS A 42 6.81 -5.68 21.82
CA LYS A 42 7.46 -5.44 20.51
C LYS A 42 7.29 -6.60 19.50
N ASP A 43 7.19 -7.84 19.97
CA ASP A 43 6.92 -9.05 19.19
C ASP A 43 5.56 -9.03 18.49
N LYS A 44 4.54 -8.39 19.09
CA LYS A 44 3.22 -8.21 18.48
C LYS A 44 3.14 -6.96 17.59
N VAL A 45 4.01 -5.97 17.81
CA VAL A 45 4.14 -4.76 16.98
C VAL A 45 4.61 -5.10 15.56
N ASN A 46 5.14 -6.28 15.25
CA ASN A 46 5.65 -6.57 13.90
C ASN A 46 4.58 -7.07 12.89
N LYS A 47 3.28 -6.99 13.23
CA LYS A 47 2.19 -7.39 12.31
C LYS A 47 1.89 -6.27 11.32
N ARG A 48 2.36 -6.48 10.08
CA ARG A 48 2.26 -5.58 8.91
C ARG A 48 0.93 -4.81 8.85
N GLY A 49 1.01 -3.48 8.88
CA GLY A 49 -0.04 -2.55 8.43
C GLY A 49 -0.39 -1.43 9.40
N TYR A 50 -0.34 -1.67 10.71
CA TYR A 50 -0.93 -0.76 11.70
C TYR A 50 0.04 -0.17 12.71
N ASN A 51 1.35 -0.46 12.56
CA ASN A 51 2.42 0.14 13.35
C ASN A 51 2.45 1.66 13.24
N LYS A 52 1.95 2.20 12.13
CA LYS A 52 1.83 3.64 11.92
C LYS A 52 0.96 4.34 12.96
N PHE A 53 0.04 3.63 13.61
CA PHE A 53 -0.81 4.16 14.68
C PHE A 53 -0.26 3.92 16.08
N LEU A 54 0.89 3.24 16.20
CA LEU A 54 1.50 2.97 17.49
C LEU A 54 2.58 4.02 17.79
N GLU A 55 2.66 4.38 19.07
CA GLU A 55 3.71 5.21 19.63
C GLU A 55 4.44 4.42 20.71
N ILE A 56 5.77 4.36 20.61
CA ILE A 56 6.58 3.57 21.53
C ILE A 56 6.98 4.52 22.66
N SER A 57 6.43 4.29 23.85
CA SER A 57 6.91 4.93 25.07
C SER A 57 8.12 4.19 25.62
N ASP A 58 9.06 4.92 26.22
CA ASP A 58 10.32 4.40 26.74
C ASP A 58 10.09 3.15 27.61
N ASN A 59 10.74 2.06 27.21
CA ASN A 59 10.67 0.70 27.77
C ASN A 59 9.40 -0.13 27.47
N ILE A 60 9.34 -0.61 26.22
CA ILE A 60 8.64 -1.86 25.81
C ILE A 60 7.11 -1.72 25.68
N LYS A 61 6.53 -0.58 26.02
CA LYS A 61 5.08 -0.33 25.89
C LYS A 61 4.78 0.53 24.66
N ALA A 62 3.99 -0.02 23.75
CA ALA A 62 3.41 0.75 22.64
C ALA A 62 1.97 1.16 22.98
N THR A 63 1.64 2.44 22.79
CA THR A 63 0.30 3.03 22.95
C THR A 63 -0.31 3.34 21.58
N ILE A 64 -1.65 3.43 21.51
CA ILE A 64 -2.34 3.84 20.29
C ILE A 64 -2.35 5.37 20.22
N ASN A 65 -1.81 5.93 19.15
CA ASN A 65 -1.83 7.35 18.85
C ASN A 65 -3.04 7.66 17.94
N TYR A 66 -4.07 8.24 18.55
CA TYR A 66 -5.31 8.61 17.86
C TYR A 66 -5.16 9.80 16.91
N ASP A 67 -4.18 10.66 17.12
CA ASP A 67 -3.94 11.78 16.20
C ASP A 67 -3.48 11.27 14.85
N LYS A 68 -2.54 10.31 14.81
CA LYS A 68 -2.12 9.65 13.57
C LYS A 68 -3.28 8.95 12.84
N ILE A 69 -4.27 8.45 13.58
CA ILE A 69 -5.49 7.86 12.99
C ILE A 69 -6.33 8.95 12.31
N ARG A 70 -6.55 10.09 12.99
CA ARG A 70 -7.28 11.24 12.42
C ARG A 70 -6.55 11.82 11.21
N GLU A 71 -5.23 11.83 11.24
CA GLU A 71 -4.46 12.28 10.09
C GLU A 71 -4.62 11.35 8.89
N ASP A 72 -4.61 10.03 9.13
CA ASP A 72 -4.77 8.99 8.10
C ASP A 72 -6.17 9.04 7.45
N GLU A 73 -7.20 9.33 8.24
CA GLU A 73 -8.58 9.51 7.77
C GLU A 73 -8.71 10.59 6.68
N ARG A 74 -7.90 11.66 6.74
CA ARG A 74 -7.90 12.72 5.72
C ARG A 74 -7.45 12.23 4.34
N TRP A 75 -6.77 11.07 4.28
CA TRP A 75 -6.26 10.49 3.05
C TRP A 75 -7.23 9.48 2.42
N ASP A 76 -8.32 9.13 3.10
CA ASP A 76 -9.29 8.15 2.62
C ASP A 76 -9.86 8.57 1.26
N GLY A 77 -9.77 7.67 0.26
CA GLY A 77 -10.29 7.93 -1.08
C GLY A 77 -9.33 8.62 -2.03
N LEU A 78 -8.19 9.15 -1.57
CA LEU A 78 -7.20 9.77 -2.43
C LEU A 78 -6.33 8.73 -3.15
N LYS A 79 -6.01 9.00 -4.42
CA LYS A 79 -5.05 8.23 -5.21
C LYS A 79 -4.17 9.18 -6.02
N GLY A 80 -2.87 9.16 -5.75
CA GLY A 80 -1.88 9.94 -6.48
C GLY A 80 -1.17 9.12 -7.56
N TYR A 81 -0.91 9.74 -8.70
CA TYR A 81 0.00 9.25 -9.74
C TYR A 81 1.10 10.29 -9.95
N ILE A 82 2.35 9.89 -9.76
CA ILE A 82 3.50 10.71 -10.10
C ILE A 82 3.95 10.31 -11.49
N THR A 83 3.96 11.26 -12.42
CA THR A 83 4.33 11.03 -13.81
C THR A 83 5.15 12.21 -14.34
N ASN A 84 6.06 11.95 -15.26
CA ASN A 84 6.75 12.98 -16.04
C ASN A 84 6.12 13.16 -17.44
N THR A 85 4.99 12.49 -17.70
CA THR A 85 4.32 12.52 -19.00
C THR A 85 3.53 13.81 -19.21
N VAL A 86 3.45 14.21 -20.47
CA VAL A 86 2.62 15.34 -20.94
C VAL A 86 1.19 14.91 -21.29
N LEU A 87 0.87 13.62 -21.11
CA LEU A 87 -0.44 13.05 -21.43
C LEU A 87 -1.56 13.70 -20.61
N LEU A 88 -2.78 13.72 -21.15
CA LEU A 88 -3.93 14.24 -20.44
C LEU A 88 -4.20 13.40 -19.18
N THR A 89 -4.69 14.07 -18.13
CA THR A 89 -4.96 13.44 -16.83
C THR A 89 -5.86 12.19 -16.96
N GLN A 90 -6.86 12.27 -17.85
CA GLN A 90 -7.81 11.19 -18.11
C GLN A 90 -7.13 9.96 -18.71
N THR A 91 -6.26 10.16 -19.71
CA THR A 91 -5.48 9.09 -20.36
C THR A 91 -4.53 8.42 -19.35
N VAL A 92 -3.86 9.20 -18.50
CA VAL A 92 -3.02 8.64 -17.45
C VAL A 92 -3.85 7.80 -16.48
N TYR A 93 -5.03 8.27 -16.08
CA TYR A 93 -5.92 7.51 -15.20
C TYR A 93 -6.36 6.17 -15.83
N GLU A 94 -6.74 6.18 -17.10
CA GLU A 94 -7.19 4.99 -17.84
C GLU A 94 -6.06 3.97 -18.01
N GLU A 95 -4.90 4.38 -18.51
CA GLU A 95 -3.73 3.51 -18.70
C GLU A 95 -3.28 2.86 -17.38
N TYR A 96 -3.19 3.64 -16.30
CA TYR A 96 -2.82 3.10 -14.99
C TYR A 96 -3.93 2.25 -14.36
N SER A 97 -5.20 2.48 -14.70
CA SER A 97 -6.31 1.60 -14.28
C SER A 97 -6.25 0.24 -14.97
N GLY A 98 -5.82 0.22 -16.25
CA GLY A 98 -5.61 -0.99 -17.04
C GLY A 98 -4.41 -1.82 -16.58
N LEU A 99 -3.36 -1.18 -16.05
CA LEU A 99 -2.18 -1.87 -15.52
C LEU A 99 -2.52 -2.90 -14.42
N TRP A 100 -3.55 -2.62 -13.61
CA TRP A 100 -4.01 -3.56 -12.57
C TRP A 100 -4.60 -4.84 -13.16
N GLN A 101 -5.18 -4.79 -14.37
CA GLN A 101 -5.64 -6.00 -15.07
C GLN A 101 -4.47 -6.87 -15.52
N VAL A 102 -3.37 -6.23 -15.96
CA VAL A 102 -2.12 -6.92 -16.31
C VAL A 102 -1.50 -7.57 -15.07
N GLU A 103 -1.41 -6.85 -13.94
CA GLU A 103 -0.95 -7.42 -12.67
C GLU A 103 -1.84 -8.57 -12.19
N ARG A 104 -3.16 -8.45 -12.36
CA ARG A 104 -4.12 -9.50 -12.02
C ARG A 104 -3.93 -10.73 -12.91
N ALA A 105 -3.74 -10.55 -14.21
CA ALA A 105 -3.43 -11.62 -15.15
C ALA A 105 -2.13 -12.34 -14.74
N PHE A 106 -1.04 -11.61 -14.49
CA PHE A 106 0.21 -12.18 -13.99
C PHE A 106 0.05 -12.92 -12.65
N ARG A 107 -0.78 -12.41 -11.72
CA ARG A 107 -1.04 -13.06 -10.43
C ARG A 107 -1.83 -14.36 -10.57
N ILE A 108 -2.82 -14.40 -11.47
CA ILE A 108 -3.60 -15.61 -11.76
C ILE A 108 -2.70 -16.64 -12.46
N THR A 109 -1.92 -16.22 -13.44
CA THR A 109 -0.99 -17.10 -14.17
C THR A 109 0.08 -17.68 -13.24
N LYS A 110 0.64 -16.90 -12.30
CA LYS A 110 1.58 -17.42 -11.29
C LYS A 110 0.95 -18.40 -10.28
N GLY A 111 -0.36 -18.36 -10.09
CA GLY A 111 -1.08 -19.30 -9.23
C GLY A 111 -1.52 -20.59 -9.91
N THR A 112 -1.60 -20.62 -11.24
CA THR A 112 -2.04 -21.79 -12.03
C THR A 112 -0.92 -22.44 -12.83
N LEU A 113 0.11 -21.70 -13.19
CA LEU A 113 1.28 -22.20 -13.90
C LEU A 113 2.48 -22.13 -12.93
N GLU A 114 2.80 -23.27 -12.31
CA GLU A 114 4.18 -23.65 -12.06
C GLU A 114 4.90 -23.81 -13.43
N LEU A 115 4.99 -22.74 -14.22
CA LEU A 115 5.90 -22.70 -15.35
C LEU A 115 7.29 -22.60 -14.76
N ARG A 116 7.90 -23.76 -14.57
CA ARG A 116 9.32 -23.89 -14.27
C ARG A 116 10.09 -23.02 -15.25
N PRO A 117 10.88 -22.04 -14.79
CA PRO A 117 11.75 -21.29 -15.68
C PRO A 117 12.79 -22.26 -16.26
N MET A 118 12.63 -22.63 -17.53
CA MET A 118 13.67 -23.32 -18.29
C MET A 118 14.72 -22.29 -18.68
N PHE A 119 15.86 -22.29 -18.00
CA PHE A 119 17.04 -21.55 -18.43
C PHE A 119 17.59 -22.20 -19.70
N HIS A 120 17.45 -21.53 -20.84
CA HIS A 120 18.14 -21.93 -22.06
C HIS A 120 19.56 -21.35 -22.03
N PHE A 121 20.53 -22.15 -21.56
CA PHE A 121 21.94 -21.79 -21.65
C PHE A 121 22.42 -22.05 -23.07
N THR A 122 22.63 -21.00 -23.87
CA THR A 122 23.34 -21.12 -25.14
C THR A 122 24.83 -20.96 -24.90
N LYS A 123 25.58 -22.04 -25.11
CA LYS A 123 27.05 -22.03 -25.03
C LYS A 123 27.58 -21.27 -26.26
N LYS A 124 28.25 -20.13 -26.06
CA LYS A 124 29.02 -19.47 -27.13
C LYS A 124 30.20 -20.36 -27.49
N THR A 125 30.25 -20.77 -28.75
CA THR A 125 31.39 -21.41 -29.40
C THR A 125 32.56 -20.43 -29.46
N HIS A 126 33.74 -20.86 -29.03
CA HIS A 126 35.03 -20.32 -29.43
C HIS A 126 35.80 -21.44 -30.12
#